data_AF-A0A2U3LPF4-F1
#
_entry.id   AF-A0A2U3LPF4-F1
#
_cell.length_a   1.000
_cell.length_b   1.000
_cell.length_c   1.000
_cell.angle_alpha   90.00
_cell.angle_beta   90.00
_cell.angle_gamma   90.00
#
_symmetry.space_group_name_H-M   'P 1'
#
loop_
_entity.id
_entity.type
_entity.pdbx_description
1 polymer ?
#
loop_
_entity_poly.entity_id
_entity_poly.type
_entity_poly.pdbx_seq_one_letter_code
_entity_poly.pdbx_strand_id
1 'polypeptide(L)'
;MIVDGRPLPVAPLDSAAFTWVPPGHRMGSNVVMEDGHWAAYTPGTGQYRNCPPVHLGPGQYFLMGDNRDDSFDSRAFGPVSRDRFVARTIAVFPTGPRITHPR
;
A
#
# COMPACT_ATOMS: atom_id res chain seq x y z
N MET A 1 8.14 1.94 -6.87
CA MET A 1 8.08 0.60 -7.51
C MET A 1 8.27 0.76 -9.01
N ILE A 2 8.80 -0.24 -9.70
CA ILE A 2 8.90 -0.27 -11.16
C ILE A 2 7.88 -1.28 -11.69
N VAL A 3 7.01 -0.86 -12.60
CA VAL A 3 6.01 -1.67 -13.30
C VAL A 3 6.29 -1.54 -14.79
N ASP A 4 6.51 -2.66 -15.49
CA ASP A 4 6.84 -2.69 -16.92
C ASP A 4 8.02 -1.76 -17.31
N GLY A 5 9.05 -1.73 -16.45
CA GLY A 5 10.23 -0.87 -16.63
C GLY A 5 9.98 0.62 -16.35
N ARG A 6 8.77 1.01 -15.93
CA ARG A 6 8.41 2.39 -15.61
C ARG A 6 8.24 2.56 -14.09
N PRO A 7 8.85 3.58 -13.49
CA PRO A 7 8.55 3.89 -12.10
C PRO A 7 7.08 4.32 -11.97
N LEU A 8 6.37 3.78 -10.98
CA LEU A 8 5.06 4.33 -10.62
C LEU A 8 5.24 5.76 -10.11
N PRO A 9 4.41 6.72 -10.56
CA PRO A 9 4.45 8.08 -10.06
C PRO A 9 4.09 8.07 -8.56
N VAL A 10 5.00 8.61 -7.76
CA VAL A 10 4.82 8.77 -6.31
C VAL A 10 5.05 10.22 -5.93
N ALA A 11 4.16 10.76 -5.09
CA ALA A 11 4.34 12.07 -4.48
C ALA A 11 4.37 11.91 -2.95
N PRO A 12 5.34 12.53 -2.24
CA PRO A 12 5.33 12.55 -0.78
C PRO A 12 4.02 13.15 -0.28
N LEU A 13 3.42 12.52 0.74
CA LEU A 13 2.30 13.10 1.46
C LEU A 13 2.84 13.83 2.69
N ASP A 14 2.34 15.04 2.93
CA ASP A 14 2.70 15.82 4.12
C ASP A 14 2.26 15.08 5.39
N SER A 15 3.18 14.98 6.35
CA SER A 15 2.91 14.50 7.72
C SER A 15 1.70 15.15 8.38
N ALA A 16 1.39 16.41 8.04
CA ALA A 16 0.18 17.09 8.49
C ALA A 16 -1.12 16.33 8.14
N ALA A 17 -1.14 15.57 7.03
CA ALA A 17 -2.30 14.80 6.58
C ALA A 17 -2.59 13.56 7.44
N PHE A 18 -1.63 13.14 8.28
CA PHE A 18 -1.71 11.92 9.08
C PHE A 18 -1.23 12.12 10.52
N THR A 19 -1.37 13.33 11.06
CA THR A 19 -1.07 13.64 12.48
C THR A 19 -1.90 12.86 13.49
N TRP A 20 -3.03 12.29 13.06
CA TRP A 20 -3.89 11.44 13.87
C TRP A 20 -3.34 10.01 14.05
N VAL A 21 -2.26 9.64 13.37
CA VAL A 21 -1.65 8.31 13.52
C VAL A 21 -0.64 8.32 14.68
N PRO A 22 -0.79 7.46 15.71
CA PRO A 22 0.08 7.50 16.90
C PRO A 22 1.54 7.09 16.60
N PRO A 23 2.56 7.75 17.18
CA PRO A 23 3.99 7.50 16.88
C PRO A 23 4.49 6.05 17.03
N GLY A 24 3.81 5.21 17.82
CA GLY A 24 4.15 3.79 18.05
C GLY A 24 3.54 2.81 17.05
N HIS A 25 3.09 3.29 15.89
CA HIS A 25 2.43 2.46 14.88
C HIS A 25 3.42 1.61 14.07
N ARG A 26 2.93 0.50 13.49
CA ARG A 26 3.71 -0.34 12.54
C ARG A 26 3.71 0.16 11.10
N MET A 27 3.16 1.35 10.84
CA MET A 27 3.27 1.98 9.52
C MET A 27 4.68 2.56 9.34
N GLY A 28 5.19 2.50 8.11
CA GLY A 28 6.52 3.02 7.79
C GLY A 28 6.68 4.53 8.04
N SER A 29 7.92 5.02 7.95
CA SER A 29 8.29 6.41 8.26
C SER A 29 7.95 7.42 7.16
N ASN A 30 7.55 6.96 5.98
CA ASN A 30 7.13 7.79 4.86
C ASN A 30 5.74 7.34 4.39
N VAL A 31 4.92 8.31 4.00
CA VAL A 31 3.64 8.09 3.32
C VAL A 31 3.70 8.77 1.97
N VAL A 32 3.26 8.08 0.93
CA VAL A 32 3.24 8.58 -0.45
C VAL A 32 1.86 8.39 -1.06
N MET A 33 1.50 9.32 -1.95
CA MET A 33 0.43 9.14 -2.94
C MET A 33 1.00 8.34 -4.11
N GLU A 34 0.52 7.12 -4.31
CA GLU A 34 0.82 6.26 -5.46
C GLU A 34 -0.48 6.01 -6.22
N ASP A 35 -0.60 6.59 -7.42
CA ASP A 35 -1.77 6.43 -8.30
C ASP A 35 -3.15 6.61 -7.61
N GLY A 36 -3.27 7.63 -6.74
CA GLY A 36 -4.50 7.92 -6.01
C GLY A 36 -4.69 7.14 -4.70
N HIS A 37 -3.76 6.25 -4.34
CA HIS A 37 -3.76 5.50 -3.08
C HIS A 37 -2.63 5.93 -2.15
N TRP A 38 -2.85 5.80 -0.83
CA TRP A 38 -1.82 6.11 0.16
C TRP A 38 -1.02 4.84 0.44
N ALA A 39 0.29 4.90 0.27
CA ALA A 39 1.18 3.80 0.64
C ALA A 39 2.21 4.28 1.67
N ALA A 40 2.47 3.45 2.68
CA ALA A 40 3.42 3.74 3.75
C ALA A 40 4.61 2.78 3.73
N TYR A 41 5.81 3.32 3.97
CA TYR A 41 7.05 2.54 3.95
C TYR A 41 8.22 3.28 4.63
N THR A 42 9.26 2.58 5.08
CA THR A 42 10.48 3.13 5.68
C THR A 42 11.70 2.92 4.76
N PRO A 43 12.33 3.98 4.23
CA PRO A 43 13.51 3.87 3.37
C PRO A 43 14.60 2.99 4.00
N GLY A 44 15.22 2.12 3.19
CA GLY A 44 16.30 1.24 3.65
C GLY A 44 15.85 0.02 4.48
N THR A 45 14.57 -0.11 4.82
CA THR A 45 14.04 -1.28 5.55
C THR A 45 13.01 -2.04 4.71
N GLY A 46 12.73 -3.29 5.11
CA GLY A 46 11.72 -4.16 4.51
C GLY A 46 12.31 -5.18 3.54
N GLN A 47 11.98 -6.46 3.75
CA GLN A 47 12.52 -7.60 2.98
C GLN A 47 12.01 -7.68 1.53
N TYR A 48 10.92 -6.97 1.20
CA TYR A 48 10.25 -7.00 -0.10
C TYR A 48 10.14 -5.60 -0.75
N ARG A 49 11.20 -4.80 -0.66
CA ARG A 49 11.27 -3.49 -1.35
C ARG A 49 11.16 -3.62 -2.86
N ASN A 50 11.86 -4.62 -3.39
CA ASN A 50 11.88 -4.98 -4.79
C ASN A 50 11.56 -6.47 -4.87
N CYS A 51 10.84 -6.86 -5.91
CA CYS A 51 10.73 -8.24 -6.34
C CYS A 51 11.39 -8.37 -7.71
N PRO A 52 11.81 -9.58 -8.11
CA PRO A 52 12.13 -9.84 -9.51
C PRO A 52 10.98 -9.42 -10.43
N PRO A 53 11.25 -9.11 -11.71
CA PRO A 53 10.19 -8.87 -12.67
C PRO A 53 9.16 -10.01 -12.68
N VAL A 54 7.88 -9.67 -12.55
CA VAL A 54 6.77 -10.63 -12.56
C VAL A 54 5.96 -10.42 -13.83
N HIS A 55 5.82 -11.48 -14.62
CA HIS A 55 4.99 -11.48 -15.82
C HIS A 55 3.59 -11.95 -15.46
N LEU A 56 2.57 -11.12 -15.74
CA LEU A 56 1.17 -11.48 -15.50
C LEU A 56 0.58 -12.15 -16.75
N GLY A 57 -0.01 -13.33 -16.55
CA GLY A 57 -0.86 -13.96 -17.55
C GLY A 57 -2.26 -13.32 -17.62
N PRO A 58 -3.08 -13.72 -18.60
CA PRO A 58 -4.46 -13.27 -18.70
C PRO A 58 -5.24 -13.53 -17.39
N GLY A 59 -5.90 -12.49 -16.87
CA GLY A 59 -6.68 -12.59 -15.64
C GLY A 59 -5.86 -12.71 -14.35
N GLN A 60 -4.54 -12.54 -14.40
CA GLN A 60 -3.71 -12.43 -13.21
C GLN A 60 -3.50 -10.98 -12.79
N TYR A 61 -3.37 -10.79 -11.49
CA TYR A 61 -3.17 -9.50 -10.85
C TYR A 61 -2.01 -9.58 -9.87
N PHE A 62 -1.24 -8.51 -9.80
CA PHE A 62 -0.22 -8.33 -8.76
C PHE A 62 -0.79 -7.46 -7.65
N LEU A 63 -0.93 -8.02 -6.44
CA LEU A 63 -1.52 -7.32 -5.29
C LEU A 63 -0.44 -6.79 -4.36
N MET A 64 -0.63 -5.59 -3.85
CA MET A 64 0.23 -4.97 -2.85
C MET A 64 -0.60 -4.28 -1.78
N GLY A 65 -0.18 -4.43 -0.52
CA GLY A 65 -0.77 -3.71 0.60
C GLY A 65 -0.23 -2.29 0.72
N ASP A 66 -1.04 -1.39 1.29
CA ASP A 66 -0.67 0.00 1.54
C ASP A 66 0.47 0.11 2.57
N ASN A 67 0.46 -0.71 3.63
CA ASN A 67 1.59 -0.81 4.56
C ASN A 67 2.67 -1.73 3.98
N ARG A 68 3.56 -1.16 3.16
CA ARG A 68 4.48 -1.93 2.30
C ARG A 68 5.45 -2.80 3.09
N ASP A 69 5.82 -2.38 4.29
CA ASP A 69 6.79 -3.08 5.13
C ASP A 69 6.17 -4.22 5.95
N ASP A 70 4.85 -4.18 6.18
CA ASP A 70 4.10 -5.16 7.00
C ASP A 70 2.96 -5.82 6.19
N SER A 71 3.20 -6.04 4.90
CA SER A 71 2.25 -6.70 4.00
C SER A 71 2.86 -7.95 3.39
N PHE A 72 2.25 -9.10 3.68
CA PHE A 72 2.49 -10.34 2.97
C PHE A 72 1.59 -10.39 1.74
N ASP A 73 2.12 -9.98 0.59
CA ASP A 73 1.37 -9.81 -0.65
C ASP A 73 2.07 -10.46 -1.86
N SER A 74 1.70 -10.09 -3.09
CA SER A 74 2.21 -10.74 -4.31
C SER A 74 3.73 -10.66 -4.46
N ARG A 75 4.41 -9.77 -3.74
CA ARG A 75 5.87 -9.74 -3.67
C ARG A 75 6.45 -11.00 -3.03
N ALA A 76 5.69 -11.66 -2.16
CA ALA A 76 6.09 -12.88 -1.47
C ALA A 76 5.44 -14.15 -2.08
N PHE A 77 4.15 -14.10 -2.42
CA PHE A 77 3.41 -15.28 -2.89
C PHE A 77 3.10 -15.30 -4.39
N GLY A 78 3.48 -14.26 -5.15
CA GLY A 78 3.25 -14.17 -6.59
C GLY A 78 1.85 -13.67 -7.00
N PRO A 79 1.54 -13.71 -8.30
CA PRO A 79 0.27 -13.23 -8.85
C PRO A 79 -0.97 -13.96 -8.31
N VAL A 80 -2.10 -13.25 -8.29
CA VAL A 80 -3.42 -13.79 -7.90
C VAL A 80 -4.35 -13.81 -9.09
N SER A 81 -5.07 -14.91 -9.27
CA SER A 81 -6.05 -15.07 -10.34
C SER A 81 -7.37 -14.33 -10.03
N ARG A 82 -8.02 -13.80 -11.09
CA ARG A 82 -9.28 -13.03 -11.03
C ARG A 82 -10.41 -13.77 -10.33
N ASP A 83 -10.47 -15.09 -10.48
CA ASP A 83 -11.48 -15.97 -9.88
C ASP A 83 -11.46 -15.96 -8.34
N ARG A 84 -10.33 -15.57 -7.73
CA ARG A 84 -10.23 -15.40 -6.27
C ARG A 84 -10.82 -14.09 -5.77
N PHE A 85 -11.21 -13.16 -6.66
CA PHE A 85 -11.75 -11.87 -6.26
C PHE A 85 -13.27 -11.95 -6.09
N VAL A 86 -13.71 -11.78 -4.85
CA VAL A 86 -15.14 -11.79 -4.48
C VAL A 86 -15.79 -10.44 -4.80
N ALA A 87 -15.16 -9.32 -4.40
CA ALA A 87 -15.73 -7.99 -4.54
C ALA A 87 -14.64 -6.89 -4.56
N ARG A 88 -15.04 -5.67 -4.90
CA ARG A 88 -14.23 -4.45 -4.78
C ARG A 88 -14.71 -3.62 -3.59
N THR A 89 -13.79 -3.21 -2.73
CA THR A 89 -14.08 -2.24 -1.66
C THR A 89 -14.36 -0.87 -2.27
N ILE A 90 -15.52 -0.28 -1.96
CA ILE A 90 -15.95 1.03 -2.51
C ILE A 90 -16.16 2.12 -1.47
N ALA A 91 -16.29 1.75 -0.19
CA ALA A 91 -16.51 2.67 0.90
C ALA A 91 -16.03 2.05 2.22
N VAL A 92 -15.62 2.92 3.14
CA VAL A 92 -15.34 2.55 4.53
C VAL A 92 -16.45 3.16 5.38
N PHE A 93 -17.18 2.33 6.12
CA PHE A 93 -18.17 2.77 7.09
C PHE A 93 -17.56 2.69 8.50
N PRO A 94 -17.19 3.83 9.11
CA PRO A 94 -16.67 3.82 10.48
C PRO A 94 -17.78 3.40 11.45
N THR A 95 -17.50 2.41 12.31
CA THR A 95 -18.47 1.87 13.29
C THR A 95 -18.34 2.47 14.68
N GLY A 96 -17.57 3.55 14.84
CA GLY A 96 -17.35 4.23 16.13
C GLY A 96 -17.25 5.74 15.99
N PRO A 97 -17.27 6.49 17.11
CA PRO A 97 -17.06 7.92 17.10
C PRO A 97 -15.73 8.23 16.41
N ARG A 98 -15.74 9.19 15.47
CA ARG A 98 -14.50 9.75 14.93
C ARG A 98 -13.72 10.37 16.09
N ILE A 99 -12.56 9.82 16.42
CA ILE A 99 -11.62 10.48 17.32
C ILE A 99 -11.08 11.68 16.54
N THR A 100 -11.69 12.84 16.75
CA THR A 100 -11.16 14.11 16.26
C THR A 100 -10.11 14.57 17.26
N HIS A 101 -8.83 14.47 16.89
CA HIS A 101 -7.81 15.23 17.60
C HIS A 101 -8.01 16.72 17.27
N PRO A 102 -7.94 17.64 18.25
CA PRO A 102 -7.99 19.07 17.97
C PRO A 102 -6.87 19.44 17.01
N ARG A 103 -7.19 20.29 16.04
CA ARG A 103 -6.27 20.83 15.02
C ARG A 103 -5.17 21.66 15.65
#